data_AF-A0A518AN00-F1
#
_entry.id   AF-A0A518AN00-F1
#
_cell.length_a   1.000
_cell.length_b   1.000
_cell.length_c   1.000
_cell.angle_alpha   90.00
_cell.angle_beta   90.00
_cell.angle_gamma   90.00
#
_symmetry.space_group_name_H-M   'P 1'
#
loop_
_entity.id
_entity.type
_entity.pdbx_description
1 polymer ?
#
loop_
_entity_poly.entity_id
_entity_poly.type
_entity_poly.pdbx_seq_one_letter_code
_entity_poly.pdbx_strand_id
1 'polypeptide(L)'
;MFSVATKLQFTFFLGSITFASFAFGYVPDERWSTTSYGSAGESGTPATLSWSIVPDGTSIPGEGDSDLIEYMDDIFGVTSSSTDLTERPWFELFESIVGRWGEVSGLTFEYEANDTGSEVYYNDGVLGTRGDIRFSGSYIDGSNNTLAYAWLPEVGDVVIDTGEASFFADSSDNYLAFRNTVMHEVGHALGLLHVESSSEVLLMEPVIDLSIDGPQLDDIRGMQGLYGDYYEKSNNGQGNGTYSLATSLGSLIDGGELSIGSDATGGQEVDPTETDFVSISNATDVDVYSFTIDQPMTLEALLTPLGGEFRQGVEGGQQSTFDANSRNDLLLTIFDSNGTTVMELANDTAAGSTEEIIGLDLTTAGTYYAEISGSSSSVQLYELVLSGLALFIESGDFNGDGIVDLADYTLWRDSFGATGTTLAADGNGDHVVDALDYSIWKSQFGTSTGLGGMTDTTVVPEPAGGMLLLCFAAASLAMIKSATF
;
A
#
# COMPACT_ATOMS: atom_id res chain seq x y z
N MET A 1 -7.59 30.66 13.98
CA MET A 1 -8.12 29.31 13.71
C MET A 1 -8.91 29.50 12.44
N PHE A 2 -8.32 29.08 11.34
CA PHE A 2 -8.85 29.28 9.99
C PHE A 2 -9.68 28.04 9.68
N SER A 3 -10.87 28.20 9.12
CA SER A 3 -11.80 27.11 8.83
C SER A 3 -11.87 26.90 7.32
N VAL A 4 -11.82 25.65 6.93
CA VAL A 4 -12.24 25.18 5.62
C VAL A 4 -13.70 24.74 5.78
N ALA A 5 -14.58 24.99 4.79
CA ALA A 5 -16.02 24.83 4.97
C ALA A 5 -16.66 24.11 3.78
N THR A 6 -17.54 23.14 4.03
CA THR A 6 -18.34 22.51 2.96
C THR A 6 -19.72 23.19 2.85
N LYS A 7 -20.15 23.58 1.65
CA LYS A 7 -21.48 24.20 1.45
C LYS A 7 -22.57 23.13 1.30
N LEU A 8 -22.92 22.44 2.40
CA LEU A 8 -24.02 21.46 2.43
C LEU A 8 -25.41 22.13 2.45
N GLN A 9 -26.28 21.80 1.48
CA GLN A 9 -27.72 22.01 1.64
C GLN A 9 -28.31 20.95 2.59
N PHE A 10 -28.34 21.27 3.88
CA PHE A 10 -29.00 20.43 4.89
C PHE A 10 -30.52 20.37 4.68
N THR A 11 -31.05 19.18 4.36
CA THR A 11 -32.39 18.76 4.83
C THR A 11 -32.24 17.50 5.67
N PHE A 12 -31.78 17.63 6.92
CA PHE A 12 -31.82 16.54 7.89
C PHE A 12 -33.18 16.49 8.60
N PHE A 13 -33.89 15.38 8.43
CA PHE A 13 -35.01 15.00 9.27
C PHE A 13 -34.45 14.36 10.56
N LEU A 14 -34.41 15.10 11.68
CA LEU A 14 -33.98 14.58 12.97
C LEU A 14 -35.00 13.56 13.51
N GLY A 15 -34.71 12.28 13.30
CA GLY A 15 -35.26 11.16 14.06
C GLY A 15 -34.17 10.60 14.97
N SER A 16 -34.23 10.93 16.26
CA SER A 16 -33.28 10.45 17.28
C SER A 16 -33.32 8.92 17.42
N ILE A 17 -32.32 8.25 16.87
CA ILE A 17 -31.97 6.85 17.15
C ILE A 17 -30.59 6.88 17.80
N THR A 18 -30.48 6.38 19.02
CA THR A 18 -29.20 6.16 19.71
C THR A 18 -28.47 5.01 19.02
N PHE A 19 -27.52 5.32 18.14
CA PHE A 19 -26.55 4.33 17.65
C PHE A 19 -25.50 4.07 18.75
N ALA A 20 -25.04 2.82 18.84
CA ALA A 20 -23.80 2.52 19.55
C ALA A 20 -22.68 3.40 18.95
N SER A 21 -21.74 3.88 19.79
CA SER A 21 -20.60 4.67 19.31
C SER A 21 -19.73 3.78 18.41
N PHE A 22 -19.92 3.89 17.09
CA PHE A 22 -18.97 3.35 16.12
C PHE A 22 -17.72 4.23 16.17
N ALA A 23 -16.54 3.62 16.15
CA ALA A 23 -15.32 4.35 15.85
C ALA A 23 -15.32 4.69 14.36
N PHE A 24 -15.06 5.94 14.03
CA PHE A 24 -14.99 6.44 12.66
C PHE A 24 -13.52 6.67 12.30
N GLY A 25 -13.04 6.04 11.23
CA GLY A 25 -11.90 6.54 10.47
C GLY A 25 -12.41 7.61 9.50
N TYR A 26 -11.96 7.56 8.24
CA TYR A 26 -12.42 8.50 7.23
C TYR A 26 -13.95 8.49 7.10
N VAL A 27 -14.52 9.63 6.70
CA VAL A 27 -15.96 9.81 6.54
C VAL A 27 -16.23 10.02 5.06
N PRO A 28 -16.59 8.97 4.32
CA PRO A 28 -16.96 9.12 2.92
C PRO A 28 -18.38 9.68 2.81
N ASP A 29 -18.60 10.49 1.78
CA ASP A 29 -19.91 10.73 1.19
C ASP A 29 -20.04 9.92 -0.12
N GLU A 30 -20.90 10.37 -1.05
CA GLU A 30 -20.99 9.76 -2.37
C GLU A 30 -19.73 10.05 -3.19
N ARG A 31 -19.23 9.04 -3.92
CA ARG A 31 -18.22 9.23 -4.99
C ARG A 31 -18.89 9.78 -6.25
N TRP A 32 -18.09 10.23 -7.20
CA TRP A 32 -18.58 10.48 -8.56
C TRP A 32 -19.21 9.22 -9.14
N SER A 33 -20.42 9.34 -9.68
CA SER A 33 -21.11 8.26 -10.40
C SER A 33 -20.91 8.37 -11.91
N THR A 34 -20.79 9.59 -12.43
CA THR A 34 -20.53 9.88 -13.85
C THR A 34 -19.60 11.07 -13.98
N THR A 35 -18.59 10.95 -14.84
CA THR A 35 -17.67 12.03 -15.21
C THR A 35 -17.81 12.33 -16.70
N SER A 36 -17.08 13.34 -17.17
CA SER A 36 -16.90 13.65 -18.59
C SER A 36 -16.40 12.44 -19.41
N TYR A 37 -15.77 11.45 -18.77
CA TYR A 37 -15.29 10.21 -19.39
C TYR A 37 -16.32 9.05 -19.36
N GLY A 38 -17.49 9.26 -18.76
CA GLY A 38 -18.57 8.27 -18.68
C GLY A 38 -18.82 7.79 -17.25
N SER A 39 -19.19 6.52 -17.10
CA SER A 39 -19.42 5.94 -15.76
C SER A 39 -18.12 5.93 -14.96
N ALA A 40 -18.17 6.38 -13.71
CA ALA A 40 -17.05 6.30 -12.78
C ALA A 40 -16.94 4.93 -12.08
N GLY A 41 -17.85 3.99 -12.36
CA GLY A 41 -17.81 2.63 -11.81
C GLY A 41 -18.45 2.51 -10.42
N GLU A 42 -17.96 1.57 -9.62
CA GLU A 42 -18.40 1.30 -8.24
C GLU A 42 -17.29 1.69 -7.24
N SER A 43 -17.59 1.67 -5.93
CA SER A 43 -16.57 1.89 -4.89
C SER A 43 -15.38 0.92 -5.04
N GLY A 44 -14.16 1.45 -4.88
CA GLY A 44 -12.92 0.69 -5.07
C GLY A 44 -12.51 0.53 -6.54
N THR A 45 -13.27 1.07 -7.50
CA THR A 45 -12.88 1.06 -8.93
C THR A 45 -12.35 2.42 -9.37
N PRO A 46 -11.41 2.46 -10.33
CA PRO A 46 -10.73 3.70 -10.71
C PRO A 46 -11.68 4.63 -11.46
N ALA A 47 -11.36 5.94 -11.44
CA ALA A 47 -12.11 6.94 -12.20
C ALA A 47 -11.18 7.95 -12.86
N THR A 48 -11.61 8.49 -14.00
CA THR A 48 -10.94 9.62 -14.66
C THR A 48 -11.82 10.85 -14.57
N LEU A 49 -11.26 11.93 -14.03
CA LEU A 49 -11.90 13.24 -13.94
C LEU A 49 -11.14 14.26 -14.76
N SER A 50 -11.88 15.11 -15.44
CA SER A 50 -11.33 16.34 -16.00
C SER A 50 -11.35 17.46 -14.96
N TRP A 51 -10.38 18.36 -15.02
CA TRP A 51 -10.41 19.59 -14.22
C TRP A 51 -10.13 20.82 -15.08
N SER A 52 -10.77 21.94 -14.75
CA SER A 52 -10.58 23.21 -15.44
C SER A 52 -10.45 24.38 -14.45
N ILE A 53 -10.00 25.52 -14.95
CA ILE A 53 -10.03 26.79 -14.23
C ILE A 53 -11.01 27.69 -14.96
N VAL A 54 -12.01 28.22 -14.24
CA VAL A 54 -13.03 29.07 -14.87
C VAL A 54 -12.42 30.42 -15.29
N PRO A 55 -12.87 31.03 -16.40
CA PRO A 55 -12.42 32.37 -16.77
C PRO A 55 -12.83 33.39 -15.71
N ASP A 56 -12.03 34.43 -15.53
CA ASP A 56 -12.43 35.58 -14.72
C ASP A 56 -13.74 36.19 -15.27
N GLY A 57 -14.60 36.65 -14.36
CA GLY A 57 -15.95 37.11 -14.69
C GLY A 57 -17.02 36.01 -14.68
N THR A 58 -16.67 34.75 -14.39
CA THR A 58 -17.64 33.65 -14.26
C THR A 58 -18.45 33.80 -12.97
N SER A 59 -19.79 33.82 -13.07
CA SER A 59 -20.70 33.96 -11.91
C SER A 59 -20.50 32.83 -10.89
N ILE A 60 -20.36 33.19 -9.60
CA ILE A 60 -20.32 32.29 -8.44
C ILE A 60 -21.54 32.61 -7.55
N PRO A 61 -22.49 31.67 -7.40
CA PRO A 61 -23.73 31.90 -6.66
C PRO A 61 -23.51 32.34 -5.21
N GLY A 62 -23.85 33.60 -4.96
CA GLY A 62 -23.79 34.21 -3.64
C GLY A 62 -22.47 34.91 -3.31
N GLU A 63 -21.42 34.72 -4.11
CA GLU A 63 -20.08 35.27 -3.83
C GLU A 63 -19.69 36.42 -4.79
N GLY A 64 -20.15 36.38 -6.05
CA GLY A 64 -19.81 37.40 -7.05
C GLY A 64 -19.35 36.77 -8.36
N ASP A 65 -18.37 37.38 -9.01
CA ASP A 65 -17.76 36.85 -10.23
C ASP A 65 -16.35 36.35 -9.89
N SER A 66 -15.90 35.30 -10.58
CA SER A 66 -14.58 34.73 -10.35
C SER A 66 -13.46 35.73 -10.71
N ASP A 67 -12.45 35.85 -9.87
CA ASP A 67 -11.23 36.64 -10.09
C ASP A 67 -9.94 35.81 -9.90
N LEU A 68 -10.05 34.48 -9.92
CA LEU A 68 -8.94 33.55 -9.63
C LEU A 68 -7.73 33.71 -10.56
N ILE A 69 -7.91 33.89 -11.88
CA ILE A 69 -6.77 33.95 -12.80
C ILE A 69 -6.01 35.25 -12.58
N GLU A 70 -6.71 36.39 -12.51
CA GLU A 70 -6.12 37.69 -12.15
C GLU A 70 -5.41 37.63 -10.79
N TYR A 71 -6.04 37.02 -9.79
CA TYR A 71 -5.47 36.84 -8.45
C TYR A 71 -4.15 36.05 -8.46
N MET A 72 -4.12 34.91 -9.16
CA MET A 72 -2.91 34.08 -9.26
C MET A 72 -1.82 34.74 -10.12
N ASP A 73 -2.21 35.42 -11.21
CA ASP A 73 -1.28 36.21 -12.03
C ASP A 73 -0.63 37.32 -11.18
N ASP A 74 -1.38 37.97 -10.28
CA ASP A 74 -0.84 39.00 -9.37
C ASP A 74 0.14 38.43 -8.34
N ILE A 75 -0.16 37.29 -7.71
CA ILE A 75 0.75 36.63 -6.74
C ILE A 75 2.09 36.28 -7.40
N PHE A 76 2.06 35.79 -8.63
CA PHE A 76 3.23 35.32 -9.36
C PHE A 76 3.87 36.40 -10.26
N GLY A 77 3.29 37.61 -10.31
CA GLY A 77 3.77 38.72 -11.14
C GLY A 77 3.72 38.42 -12.64
N VAL A 78 2.70 37.68 -13.09
CA VAL A 78 2.53 37.32 -14.49
C VAL A 78 1.98 38.50 -15.28
N THR A 79 2.62 38.79 -16.41
CA THR A 79 2.20 39.86 -17.34
C THR A 79 1.86 39.33 -18.73
N SER A 80 1.77 38.01 -18.90
CA SER A 80 1.47 37.39 -20.19
C SER A 80 0.03 37.69 -20.60
N SER A 81 -0.20 37.96 -21.88
CA SER A 81 -1.55 38.06 -22.44
C SER A 81 -2.02 36.75 -23.08
N SER A 82 -1.24 35.67 -22.93
CA SER A 82 -1.61 34.35 -23.45
C SER A 82 -2.82 33.82 -22.69
N THR A 83 -3.81 33.29 -23.39
CA THR A 83 -4.97 32.63 -22.79
C THR A 83 -4.67 31.17 -22.44
N ASP A 84 -3.49 30.66 -22.81
CA ASP A 84 -3.03 29.34 -22.39
C ASP A 84 -2.55 29.42 -20.94
N LEU A 85 -3.32 28.80 -20.03
CA LEU A 85 -3.01 28.79 -18.61
C LEU A 85 -1.83 27.88 -18.28
N THR A 86 -1.52 26.90 -19.14
CA THR A 86 -0.38 25.98 -18.92
C THR A 86 0.98 26.70 -19.02
N GLU A 87 1.02 27.90 -19.62
CA GLU A 87 2.21 28.74 -19.66
C GLU A 87 2.40 29.57 -18.36
N ARG A 88 1.46 29.50 -17.41
CA ARG A 88 1.50 30.25 -16.16
C ARG A 88 2.33 29.49 -15.11
N PRO A 89 3.25 30.15 -14.39
CA PRO A 89 4.11 29.50 -13.40
C PRO A 89 3.33 28.92 -12.21
N TRP A 90 2.14 29.44 -11.92
CA TRP A 90 1.27 28.93 -10.85
C TRP A 90 0.43 27.72 -11.28
N PHE A 91 0.37 27.39 -12.58
CA PHE A 91 -0.43 26.29 -13.10
C PHE A 91 0.04 24.94 -12.52
N GLU A 92 1.36 24.78 -12.37
CA GLU A 92 1.98 23.60 -11.77
C GLU A 92 1.50 23.33 -10.33
N LEU A 93 1.03 24.37 -9.60
CA LEU A 93 0.43 24.16 -8.29
C LEU A 93 -0.86 23.36 -8.39
N PHE A 94 -1.77 23.74 -9.29
CA PHE A 94 -3.03 23.01 -9.51
C PHE A 94 -2.77 21.59 -10.03
N GLU A 95 -1.81 21.42 -10.95
CA GLU A 95 -1.38 20.09 -11.40
C GLU A 95 -0.87 19.24 -10.24
N SER A 96 -0.04 19.79 -9.35
CA SER A 96 0.47 19.06 -8.18
C SER A 96 -0.64 18.69 -7.19
N ILE A 97 -1.67 19.54 -7.04
CA ILE A 97 -2.77 19.33 -6.10
C ILE A 97 -3.61 18.12 -6.50
N VAL A 98 -4.10 18.10 -7.75
CA VAL A 98 -4.90 16.97 -8.25
C VAL A 98 -4.00 15.76 -8.51
N GLY A 99 -2.76 16.00 -8.95
CA GLY A 99 -1.75 14.98 -9.16
C GLY A 99 -1.47 14.17 -7.90
N ARG A 100 -1.36 14.81 -6.74
CA ARG A 100 -1.11 14.12 -5.47
C ARG A 100 -2.23 13.13 -5.11
N TRP A 101 -3.50 13.51 -5.29
CA TRP A 101 -4.61 12.56 -5.11
C TRP A 101 -4.56 11.40 -6.11
N GLY A 102 -4.11 11.67 -7.34
CA GLY A 102 -3.85 10.62 -8.32
C GLY A 102 -2.70 9.71 -7.95
N GLU A 103 -1.62 10.20 -7.35
CA GLU A 103 -0.46 9.36 -6.98
C GLU A 103 -0.80 8.31 -5.92
N VAL A 104 -1.76 8.59 -5.03
CA VAL A 104 -2.11 7.73 -3.89
C VAL A 104 -3.43 6.96 -4.06
N SER A 105 -4.04 7.00 -5.25
CA SER A 105 -5.33 6.34 -5.53
C SER A 105 -5.54 5.96 -7.00
N GLY A 106 -6.66 5.30 -7.27
CA GLY A 106 -7.12 4.91 -8.61
C GLY A 106 -7.67 6.08 -9.44
N LEU A 107 -7.51 7.32 -8.97
CA LEU A 107 -7.90 8.51 -9.71
C LEU A 107 -6.90 8.88 -10.81
N THR A 108 -7.42 9.33 -11.94
CA THR A 108 -6.67 9.97 -13.02
C THR A 108 -7.26 11.34 -13.28
N PHE A 109 -6.41 12.36 -13.37
CA PHE A 109 -6.84 13.74 -13.61
C PHE A 109 -6.34 14.25 -14.96
N GLU A 110 -7.24 14.83 -15.73
CA GLU A 110 -6.95 15.35 -17.08
C GLU A 110 -7.31 16.83 -17.15
N TYR A 111 -6.37 17.67 -17.56
CA TYR A 111 -6.66 19.10 -17.69
C TYR A 111 -7.56 19.38 -18.90
N GLU A 112 -8.70 20.02 -18.66
CA GLU A 112 -9.57 20.55 -19.68
C GLU A 112 -9.29 22.05 -19.88
N ALA A 113 -8.64 22.37 -21.00
CA ALA A 113 -8.23 23.74 -21.33
C ALA A 113 -9.40 24.69 -21.62
N ASN A 114 -10.60 24.16 -21.89
CA ASN A 114 -11.78 24.96 -22.16
C ASN A 114 -12.68 25.04 -20.94
N ASP A 115 -13.28 26.21 -20.73
CA ASP A 115 -14.41 26.35 -19.84
C ASP A 115 -15.39 27.34 -20.44
N THR A 116 -16.69 27.05 -20.29
CA THR A 116 -17.75 27.85 -20.90
C THR A 116 -18.01 29.18 -20.18
N GLY A 117 -17.39 29.42 -19.02
CA GLY A 117 -17.74 30.53 -18.14
C GLY A 117 -19.18 30.46 -17.65
N SER A 118 -19.75 29.24 -17.65
CA SER A 118 -21.06 29.00 -17.07
C SER A 118 -20.96 29.08 -15.56
N GLU A 119 -22.02 29.59 -14.93
CA GLU A 119 -22.12 29.73 -13.47
C GLU A 119 -21.56 28.52 -12.71
N VAL A 120 -20.71 28.80 -11.71
CA VAL A 120 -20.19 27.81 -10.75
C VAL A 120 -21.38 27.19 -10.01
N TYR A 121 -21.52 25.85 -9.98
CA TYR A 121 -22.48 25.03 -9.19
C TYR A 121 -23.24 23.92 -9.95
N TYR A 122 -23.92 24.19 -11.08
CA TYR A 122 -24.83 23.17 -11.69
C TYR A 122 -24.48 22.90 -13.15
N ASN A 123 -23.31 22.31 -13.38
CA ASN A 123 -22.78 22.13 -14.72
C ASN A 123 -21.91 20.87 -14.82
N ASP A 124 -22.46 19.79 -15.37
CA ASP A 124 -21.72 18.54 -15.59
C ASP A 124 -20.44 18.77 -16.41
N GLY A 125 -19.38 18.03 -16.15
CA GLY A 125 -18.19 18.03 -17.00
C GLY A 125 -18.50 17.50 -18.40
N VAL A 126 -17.87 18.10 -19.40
CA VAL A 126 -18.05 17.74 -20.81
C VAL A 126 -16.72 17.87 -21.54
N LEU A 127 -16.22 16.75 -22.07
CA LEU A 127 -14.95 16.71 -22.80
C LEU A 127 -14.88 17.75 -23.92
N GLY A 128 -13.76 18.46 -23.97
CA GLY A 128 -13.48 19.56 -24.90
C GLY A 128 -14.28 20.83 -24.62
N THR A 129 -14.95 20.93 -23.47
CA THR A 129 -15.87 22.05 -23.17
C THR A 129 -15.73 22.59 -21.74
N ARG A 130 -15.67 21.70 -20.74
CA ARG A 130 -15.69 22.08 -19.32
C ARG A 130 -15.23 20.91 -18.45
N GLY A 131 -14.43 21.18 -17.41
CA GLY A 131 -13.98 20.19 -16.44
C GLY A 131 -15.10 19.63 -15.56
N ASP A 132 -14.85 18.45 -14.96
CA ASP A 132 -15.70 17.86 -13.92
C ASP A 132 -15.52 18.62 -12.60
N ILE A 133 -14.27 18.91 -12.24
CA ILE A 133 -13.90 19.79 -11.11
C ILE A 133 -13.44 21.12 -11.68
N ARG A 134 -14.01 22.23 -11.20
CA ARG A 134 -13.64 23.56 -11.71
C ARG A 134 -13.16 24.46 -10.59
N PHE A 135 -11.98 25.02 -10.76
CA PHE A 135 -11.41 25.97 -9.82
C PHE A 135 -11.85 27.39 -10.17
N SER A 136 -12.31 28.10 -9.13
CA SER A 136 -12.74 29.49 -9.18
C SER A 136 -12.31 30.20 -7.91
N GLY A 137 -12.44 31.52 -7.86
CA GLY A 137 -12.02 32.31 -6.71
C GLY A 137 -12.80 33.61 -6.62
N SER A 138 -13.12 34.03 -5.41
CA SER A 138 -13.83 35.29 -5.15
C SER A 138 -13.45 35.79 -3.77
N TYR A 139 -13.57 37.10 -3.55
CA TYR A 139 -13.44 37.67 -2.22
C TYR A 139 -14.63 37.22 -1.37
N ILE A 140 -14.41 36.38 -0.36
CA ILE A 140 -15.48 35.83 0.49
C ILE A 140 -15.61 36.68 1.76
N ASP A 141 -14.65 36.59 2.68
CA ASP A 141 -14.74 37.30 3.97
C ASP A 141 -13.50 38.12 4.35
N GLY A 142 -12.47 38.08 3.51
CA GLY A 142 -11.25 38.88 3.64
C GLY A 142 -10.13 38.05 4.23
N SER A 143 -9.30 38.66 5.09
CA SER A 143 -8.26 37.88 5.76
C SER A 143 -8.81 37.21 7.01
N ASN A 144 -8.46 35.95 7.18
CA ASN A 144 -8.90 35.00 8.21
C ASN A 144 -10.36 34.55 8.08
N ASN A 145 -10.61 33.34 8.60
CA ASN A 145 -11.89 32.63 8.67
C ASN A 145 -12.06 31.63 7.53
N THR A 146 -12.78 31.95 6.45
CA THR A 146 -13.08 30.99 5.37
C THR A 146 -11.96 31.01 4.34
N LEU A 147 -11.20 29.93 4.19
CA LEU A 147 -10.09 29.89 3.23
C LEU A 147 -10.53 29.51 1.80
N ALA A 148 -11.46 28.57 1.73
CA ALA A 148 -12.05 28.06 0.50
C ALA A 148 -13.32 27.27 0.86
N TYR A 149 -14.03 26.82 -0.17
CA TYR A 149 -15.04 25.76 -0.06
C TYR A 149 -15.18 24.98 -1.38
N ALA A 150 -15.61 23.73 -1.27
CA ALA A 150 -16.03 22.92 -2.41
C ALA A 150 -17.48 22.49 -2.31
N TRP A 151 -18.03 22.12 -3.48
CA TRP A 151 -19.18 21.24 -3.54
C TRP A 151 -18.74 19.79 -3.64
N LEU A 152 -19.57 18.90 -3.10
CA LEU A 152 -19.39 17.45 -3.14
C LEU A 152 -19.47 16.91 -4.58
N PRO A 153 -19.15 15.61 -4.80
CA PRO A 153 -19.21 14.99 -6.12
C PRO A 153 -20.52 15.22 -6.88
N GLU A 154 -20.45 15.07 -8.20
CA GLU A 154 -21.45 15.47 -9.21
C GLU A 154 -21.55 16.97 -9.46
N VAL A 155 -20.98 17.79 -8.57
CA VAL A 155 -20.68 19.20 -8.83
C VAL A 155 -19.19 19.44 -8.79
N GLY A 156 -18.51 19.12 -7.68
CA GLY A 156 -17.06 19.19 -7.53
C GLY A 156 -16.38 20.55 -7.67
N ASP A 157 -17.10 21.60 -8.06
CA ASP A 157 -16.55 22.96 -8.18
C ASP A 157 -15.88 23.40 -6.85
N VAL A 158 -14.78 24.15 -6.96
CA VAL A 158 -14.00 24.67 -5.83
C VAL A 158 -13.93 26.20 -5.93
N VAL A 159 -14.17 26.88 -4.81
CA VAL A 159 -14.08 28.34 -4.68
C VAL A 159 -13.03 28.69 -3.64
N ILE A 160 -12.01 29.43 -4.07
CA ILE A 160 -10.88 29.88 -3.25
C ILE A 160 -11.14 31.32 -2.79
N ASP A 161 -10.92 31.64 -1.51
CA ASP A 161 -11.05 33.03 -1.04
C ASP A 161 -9.87 33.88 -1.52
N THR A 162 -10.11 34.74 -2.51
CA THR A 162 -9.10 35.68 -3.03
C THR A 162 -8.85 36.87 -2.10
N GLY A 163 -9.57 36.95 -0.97
CA GLY A 163 -9.29 37.82 0.17
C GLY A 163 -8.02 37.44 0.96
N GLU A 164 -7.50 36.22 0.79
CA GLU A 164 -6.39 35.66 1.57
C GLU A 164 -5.00 35.89 0.91
N ALA A 165 -4.82 37.04 0.27
CA ALA A 165 -3.63 37.37 -0.54
C ALA A 165 -2.28 37.12 0.15
N SER A 166 -2.12 37.46 1.43
CA SER A 166 -0.83 37.24 2.12
C SER A 166 -0.60 35.79 2.54
N PHE A 167 -1.67 35.04 2.77
CA PHE A 167 -1.60 33.64 3.19
C PHE A 167 -1.26 32.75 1.99
N PHE A 168 -1.98 32.91 0.88
CA PHE A 168 -1.73 32.14 -0.34
C PHE A 168 -0.49 32.59 -1.13
N ALA A 169 0.00 33.83 -0.92
CA ALA A 169 1.27 34.26 -1.49
C ALA A 169 2.51 33.79 -0.69
N ASP A 170 2.34 33.11 0.44
CA ASP A 170 3.48 32.57 1.18
C ASP A 170 4.13 31.41 0.40
N SER A 171 5.24 31.72 -0.26
CA SER A 171 6.02 30.77 -1.07
C SER A 171 6.78 29.69 -0.27
N SER A 172 6.69 29.71 1.06
CA SER A 172 7.33 28.70 1.92
C SER A 172 6.86 27.29 1.53
N ASP A 173 7.80 26.35 1.50
CA ASP A 173 7.57 24.94 1.14
C ASP A 173 6.72 24.78 -0.14
N ASN A 174 7.05 25.59 -1.15
CA ASN A 174 6.37 25.63 -2.44
C ASN A 174 4.88 25.96 -2.32
N TYR A 175 4.56 27.09 -1.70
CA TYR A 175 3.18 27.55 -1.51
C TYR A 175 2.30 26.56 -0.74
N LEU A 176 2.85 25.96 0.32
CA LEU A 176 2.20 24.90 1.10
C LEU A 176 0.81 25.31 1.60
N ALA A 177 0.66 26.56 2.06
CA ALA A 177 -0.62 27.09 2.51
C ALA A 177 -1.70 27.05 1.42
N PHE A 178 -1.36 27.41 0.18
CA PHE A 178 -2.26 27.31 -0.95
C PHE A 178 -2.51 25.85 -1.34
N ARG A 179 -1.45 25.05 -1.46
CA ARG A 179 -1.54 23.64 -1.86
C ARG A 179 -2.43 22.84 -0.90
N ASN A 180 -2.19 22.91 0.41
CA ASN A 180 -2.98 22.16 1.38
C ASN A 180 -4.45 22.62 1.42
N THR A 181 -4.72 23.93 1.39
CA THR A 181 -6.11 24.41 1.36
C THR A 181 -6.85 23.87 0.13
N VAL A 182 -6.29 24.05 -1.07
CA VAL A 182 -6.99 23.63 -2.30
C VAL A 182 -7.05 22.11 -2.38
N MET A 183 -6.03 21.38 -1.92
CA MET A 183 -6.01 19.92 -1.89
C MET A 183 -7.06 19.35 -0.94
N HIS A 184 -7.29 19.98 0.21
CA HIS A 184 -8.41 19.67 1.11
C HIS A 184 -9.75 19.81 0.39
N GLU A 185 -9.96 20.92 -0.32
CA GLU A 185 -11.21 21.15 -1.06
C GLU A 185 -11.42 20.16 -2.20
N VAL A 186 -10.33 19.76 -2.86
CA VAL A 186 -10.38 18.66 -3.83
C VAL A 186 -10.78 17.36 -3.13
N GLY A 187 -10.34 17.11 -1.90
CA GLY A 187 -10.80 15.97 -1.09
C GLY A 187 -12.33 15.96 -0.90
N HIS A 188 -12.94 17.11 -0.64
CA HIS A 188 -14.41 17.26 -0.63
C HIS A 188 -15.02 17.03 -2.01
N ALA A 189 -14.46 17.61 -3.07
CA ALA A 189 -14.91 17.41 -4.45
C ALA A 189 -14.79 15.95 -4.93
N LEU A 190 -14.01 15.13 -4.22
CA LEU A 190 -13.86 13.69 -4.45
C LEU A 190 -14.70 12.83 -3.50
N GLY A 191 -15.34 13.42 -2.49
CA GLY A 191 -16.30 12.74 -1.62
C GLY A 191 -15.80 12.43 -0.21
N LEU A 192 -14.75 13.06 0.29
CA LEU A 192 -14.41 13.01 1.72
C LEU A 192 -15.12 14.13 2.48
N LEU A 193 -15.62 13.82 3.67
CA LEU A 193 -16.11 14.81 4.62
C LEU A 193 -15.08 15.06 5.71
N HIS A 194 -15.29 16.14 6.46
CA HIS A 194 -14.43 16.47 7.57
C HIS A 194 -14.36 15.36 8.62
N VAL A 195 -13.16 15.25 9.16
CA VAL A 195 -12.83 14.45 10.32
C VAL A 195 -12.11 15.33 11.33
N GLU A 196 -12.12 14.94 12.60
CA GLU A 196 -11.36 15.62 13.63
C GLU A 196 -10.61 14.60 14.48
N SER A 197 -9.33 14.87 14.68
CA SER A 197 -8.49 14.20 15.64
C SER A 197 -8.14 15.11 16.81
N SER A 198 -7.66 14.52 17.90
CA SER A 198 -7.05 15.26 19.02
C SER A 198 -5.61 14.85 19.27
N SER A 199 -5.09 13.90 18.48
CA SER A 199 -3.74 13.37 18.58
C SER A 199 -3.01 13.28 17.25
N GLU A 200 -3.74 13.32 16.14
CA GLU A 200 -3.21 13.25 14.78
C GLU A 200 -3.48 14.58 14.06
N VAL A 201 -2.84 14.75 12.90
CA VAL A 201 -3.10 15.84 11.96
C VAL A 201 -3.46 15.18 10.64
N LEU A 202 -4.58 15.58 10.03
CA LEU A 202 -5.10 15.01 8.79
C LEU A 202 -5.39 16.15 7.82
N LEU A 203 -5.33 15.88 6.51
CA LEU A 203 -5.64 16.91 5.52
C LEU A 203 -7.10 17.34 5.63
N MET A 204 -8.02 16.38 5.84
CA MET A 204 -9.46 16.64 5.90
C MET A 204 -9.96 17.14 7.26
N GLU A 205 -9.07 17.66 8.14
CA GLU A 205 -9.51 18.41 9.31
C GLU A 205 -10.09 19.79 8.90
N PRO A 206 -11.16 20.27 9.57
CA PRO A 206 -11.79 21.55 9.22
C PRO A 206 -10.89 22.76 9.46
N VAL A 207 -9.78 22.59 10.17
CA VAL A 207 -8.81 23.64 10.45
C VAL A 207 -7.49 23.27 9.82
N ILE A 208 -6.98 24.17 8.96
CA ILE A 208 -5.70 23.93 8.28
C ILE A 208 -4.55 23.78 9.27
N ASP A 209 -3.72 22.77 9.03
CA ASP A 209 -2.43 22.56 9.68
C ASP A 209 -1.34 22.49 8.59
N LEU A 210 -0.27 23.27 8.78
CA LEU A 210 0.86 23.37 7.85
C LEU A 210 2.08 22.58 8.33
N SER A 211 1.92 21.73 9.34
CA SER A 211 2.94 20.75 9.75
C SER A 211 2.96 19.50 8.86
N ILE A 212 1.93 19.32 8.03
CA ILE A 212 1.82 18.26 7.02
C ILE A 212 1.81 18.85 5.60
N ASP A 213 2.09 18.03 4.59
CA ASP A 213 2.01 18.41 3.17
C ASP A 213 1.25 17.33 2.40
N GLY A 214 -0.03 17.62 2.16
CA GLY A 214 -0.96 16.72 1.46
C GLY A 214 -1.67 15.66 2.32
N PRO A 215 -2.31 14.67 1.68
CA PRO A 215 -3.17 13.70 2.35
C PRO A 215 -2.38 12.80 3.28
N GLN A 216 -2.98 12.48 4.42
CA GLN A 216 -2.44 11.59 5.44
C GLN A 216 -3.09 10.21 5.33
N LEU A 217 -2.63 9.24 6.11
CA LEU A 217 -2.92 7.83 5.85
C LEU A 217 -4.43 7.48 5.82
N ASP A 218 -5.23 8.05 6.72
CA ASP A 218 -6.69 7.85 6.70
C ASP A 218 -7.38 8.59 5.54
N ASP A 219 -6.85 9.73 5.08
CA ASP A 219 -7.34 10.42 3.87
C ASP A 219 -7.11 9.53 2.62
N ILE A 220 -5.92 8.93 2.51
CA ILE A 220 -5.56 7.97 1.46
C ILE A 220 -6.46 6.75 1.52
N ARG A 221 -6.64 6.17 2.71
CA ARG A 221 -7.55 5.03 2.93
C ARG A 221 -8.98 5.36 2.47
N GLY A 222 -9.44 6.60 2.70
CA GLY A 222 -10.73 7.08 2.23
C GLY A 222 -10.82 7.13 0.71
N MET A 223 -9.81 7.70 0.07
CA MET A 223 -9.73 7.73 -1.39
C MET A 223 -9.69 6.34 -2.01
N GLN A 224 -8.89 5.42 -1.47
CA GLN A 224 -8.79 4.05 -1.99
C GLN A 224 -10.10 3.27 -1.79
N GLY A 225 -10.86 3.57 -0.73
CA GLY A 225 -12.21 3.03 -0.58
C GLY A 225 -13.21 3.52 -1.63
N LEU A 226 -13.07 4.76 -2.08
CA LEU A 226 -13.95 5.33 -3.10
C LEU A 226 -13.50 4.95 -4.51
N TYR A 227 -12.20 4.98 -4.80
CA TYR A 227 -11.66 4.92 -6.16
C TYR A 227 -10.60 3.84 -6.41
N GLY A 228 -10.33 2.96 -5.44
CA GLY A 228 -9.25 1.98 -5.52
C GLY A 228 -7.88 2.58 -5.24
N ASP A 229 -6.88 1.73 -5.05
CA ASP A 229 -5.48 2.11 -5.01
C ASP A 229 -4.90 2.47 -6.39
N TYR A 230 -3.61 2.79 -6.43
CA TYR A 230 -2.94 3.25 -7.65
C TYR A 230 -3.00 2.23 -8.79
N TYR A 231 -2.99 0.93 -8.49
CA TYR A 231 -2.91 -0.11 -9.50
C TYR A 231 -4.25 -0.42 -10.17
N GLU A 232 -5.37 0.01 -9.62
CA GLU A 232 -6.69 -0.19 -10.21
C GLU A 232 -6.83 0.56 -11.53
N LYS A 233 -6.22 1.75 -11.65
CA LYS A 233 -6.18 2.51 -12.91
C LYS A 233 -5.17 1.97 -13.93
N SER A 234 -4.33 1.01 -13.55
CA SER A 234 -3.43 0.35 -14.49
C SER A 234 -4.21 -0.41 -15.58
N ASN A 235 -3.50 -0.82 -16.63
CA ASN A 235 -4.08 -1.62 -17.72
C ASN A 235 -5.34 -1.00 -18.35
N ASN A 236 -5.38 0.34 -18.47
CA ASN A 236 -6.55 1.13 -18.91
C ASN A 236 -7.77 0.96 -17.99
N GLY A 237 -7.57 1.02 -16.67
CA GLY A 237 -8.64 0.91 -15.68
C GLY A 237 -9.16 -0.52 -15.46
N GLN A 238 -8.41 -1.54 -15.88
CA GLN A 238 -8.76 -2.94 -15.64
C GLN A 238 -8.14 -3.49 -14.34
N GLY A 239 -7.25 -2.73 -13.70
CA GLY A 239 -6.53 -3.14 -12.51
C GLY A 239 -5.48 -4.22 -12.76
N ASN A 240 -4.97 -4.74 -11.66
CA ASN A 240 -3.99 -5.83 -11.54
C ASN A 240 -4.63 -7.16 -11.08
N GLY A 241 -5.95 -7.23 -10.88
CA GLY A 241 -6.64 -8.39 -10.27
C GLY A 241 -6.76 -9.66 -11.10
N THR A 242 -5.94 -9.83 -12.14
CA THR A 242 -5.86 -11.08 -12.91
C THR A 242 -4.41 -11.41 -13.25
N TYR A 243 -4.08 -12.70 -13.38
CA TYR A 243 -2.71 -13.13 -13.71
C TYR A 243 -2.14 -12.52 -15.00
N SER A 244 -2.97 -12.27 -16.02
CA SER A 244 -2.52 -11.63 -17.27
C SER A 244 -2.23 -10.13 -17.15
N LEU A 245 -2.73 -9.50 -16.08
CA LEU A 245 -2.62 -8.07 -15.80
C LEU A 245 -1.82 -7.78 -14.53
N ALA A 246 -1.21 -8.82 -13.94
CA ALA A 246 -0.51 -8.73 -12.66
C ALA A 246 0.60 -7.67 -12.67
N THR A 247 0.69 -6.91 -11.59
CA THR A 247 1.75 -5.92 -11.39
C THR A 247 3.07 -6.65 -11.16
N SER A 248 4.12 -6.33 -11.93
CA SER A 248 5.42 -6.98 -11.77
C SER A 248 6.24 -6.33 -10.66
N LEU A 249 6.64 -7.13 -9.66
CA LEU A 249 7.57 -6.73 -8.61
C LEU A 249 9.04 -6.89 -9.05
N GLY A 250 9.28 -7.55 -10.19
CA GLY A 250 10.61 -7.77 -10.74
C GLY A 250 11.21 -9.14 -10.40
N SER A 251 12.54 -9.20 -10.34
CA SER A 251 13.27 -10.47 -10.14
C SER A 251 13.68 -10.63 -8.70
N LEU A 252 13.20 -11.71 -8.07
CA LEU A 252 13.67 -12.15 -6.78
C LEU A 252 14.99 -12.91 -6.98
N ILE A 253 16.04 -12.46 -6.30
CA ILE A 253 17.40 -13.02 -6.39
C ILE A 253 17.75 -13.73 -5.08
N ASP A 254 18.84 -14.50 -5.08
CA ASP A 254 19.35 -15.15 -3.87
C ASP A 254 19.67 -14.14 -2.76
N GLY A 255 19.03 -14.30 -1.60
CA GLY A 255 19.10 -13.38 -0.47
C GLY A 255 18.46 -12.02 -0.72
N GLY A 256 17.68 -11.90 -1.80
CA GLY A 256 16.96 -10.69 -2.18
C GLY A 256 15.57 -10.61 -1.57
N GLU A 257 15.02 -9.40 -1.61
CA GLU A 257 13.68 -9.05 -1.14
C GLU A 257 12.98 -8.20 -2.21
N LEU A 258 11.68 -8.42 -2.38
CA LEU A 258 10.77 -7.56 -3.14
C LEU A 258 9.64 -7.12 -2.19
N SER A 259 9.28 -5.85 -2.21
CA SER A 259 8.18 -5.33 -1.39
C SER A 259 7.25 -4.42 -2.20
N ILE A 260 6.01 -4.30 -1.71
CA ILE A 260 5.03 -3.32 -2.16
C ILE A 260 4.08 -2.99 -0.99
N GLY A 261 3.58 -1.76 -0.93
CA GLY A 261 2.74 -1.25 0.15
C GLY A 261 3.50 -0.75 1.38
N SER A 262 4.80 -0.49 1.23
CA SER A 262 5.72 -0.23 2.35
C SER A 262 5.54 1.16 3.00
N ASP A 263 4.91 2.10 2.31
CA ASP A 263 4.69 3.46 2.82
C ASP A 263 3.50 3.55 3.78
N ALA A 264 2.65 2.52 3.88
CA ALA A 264 1.55 2.46 4.84
C ALA A 264 2.00 2.13 6.28
N THR A 265 3.31 2.10 6.55
CA THR A 265 3.88 1.70 7.84
C THR A 265 3.94 2.87 8.83
N GLY A 266 3.59 2.61 10.10
CA GLY A 266 3.75 3.59 11.18
C GLY A 266 2.46 4.29 11.61
N GLY A 267 2.54 5.61 11.80
CA GLY A 267 1.46 6.46 12.29
C GLY A 267 0.53 6.96 11.17
N GLN A 268 -0.12 8.11 11.37
CA GLN A 268 -0.92 8.74 10.31
C GLN A 268 -0.11 9.61 9.34
N GLU A 269 1.11 9.99 9.73
CA GLU A 269 1.96 10.89 8.96
C GLU A 269 2.41 10.27 7.64
N VAL A 270 2.25 11.02 6.56
CA VAL A 270 2.68 10.65 5.20
C VAL A 270 3.55 11.76 4.63
N ASP A 271 4.76 11.40 4.19
CA ASP A 271 5.67 12.32 3.50
C ASP A 271 5.21 12.56 2.05
N PRO A 272 5.40 13.78 1.49
CA PRO A 272 5.05 14.07 0.09
C PRO A 272 5.64 13.13 -0.95
N THR A 273 6.75 12.46 -0.63
CA THR A 273 7.44 11.55 -1.55
C THR A 273 6.98 10.10 -1.45
N GLU A 274 6.18 9.76 -0.43
CA GLU A 274 5.60 8.43 -0.25
C GLU A 274 4.42 8.24 -1.22
N THR A 275 4.39 7.09 -1.89
CA THR A 275 3.41 6.75 -2.94
C THR A 275 3.04 5.27 -2.97
N ASP A 276 3.78 4.42 -2.25
CA ASP A 276 3.61 2.97 -2.23
C ASP A 276 2.52 2.55 -1.22
N PHE A 277 1.27 2.88 -1.56
CA PHE A 277 0.08 2.53 -0.78
C PHE A 277 -0.83 1.63 -1.61
N VAL A 278 -0.93 0.36 -1.22
CA VAL A 278 -1.84 -0.62 -1.85
C VAL A 278 -2.87 -1.13 -0.86
N SER A 279 -4.06 -1.48 -1.34
CA SER A 279 -5.18 -1.90 -0.49
C SER A 279 -6.09 -2.92 -1.15
N ILE A 280 -6.69 -3.76 -0.31
CA ILE A 280 -7.94 -4.42 -0.67
C ILE A 280 -9.09 -3.49 -0.25
N SER A 281 -9.73 -2.86 -1.23
CA SER A 281 -10.80 -1.90 -1.02
C SER A 281 -12.10 -2.55 -0.52
N ASN A 282 -12.38 -3.80 -0.92
CA ASN A 282 -13.58 -4.54 -0.56
C ASN A 282 -13.47 -6.07 -0.81
N ALA A 283 -14.54 -6.82 -0.55
CA ALA A 283 -14.55 -8.29 -0.60
C ALA A 283 -14.52 -8.89 -2.03
N THR A 284 -14.65 -8.05 -3.05
CA THR A 284 -14.52 -8.47 -4.46
C THR A 284 -13.22 -7.98 -5.09
N ASP A 285 -12.45 -7.21 -4.34
CA ASP A 285 -11.18 -6.67 -4.76
C ASP A 285 -10.08 -7.74 -4.60
N VAL A 286 -9.23 -7.80 -5.60
CA VAL A 286 -8.17 -8.80 -5.73
C VAL A 286 -6.98 -8.12 -6.37
N ASP A 287 -5.83 -8.24 -5.72
CA ASP A 287 -4.56 -7.81 -6.27
C ASP A 287 -3.74 -9.01 -6.70
N VAL A 288 -3.14 -8.94 -7.89
CA VAL A 288 -2.19 -9.96 -8.34
C VAL A 288 -0.85 -9.32 -8.67
N TYR A 289 0.19 -9.85 -8.05
CA TYR A 289 1.58 -9.50 -8.30
C TYR A 289 2.31 -10.64 -8.98
N SER A 290 3.25 -10.31 -9.84
CA SER A 290 4.15 -11.29 -10.47
C SER A 290 5.60 -11.01 -10.09
N PHE A 291 6.37 -12.09 -9.89
CA PHE A 291 7.80 -12.02 -9.65
C PHE A 291 8.51 -13.12 -10.41
N THR A 292 9.78 -12.91 -10.76
CA THR A 292 10.57 -13.92 -11.48
C THR A 292 11.72 -14.45 -10.63
N ILE A 293 12.00 -15.73 -10.76
CA ILE A 293 13.20 -16.37 -10.22
C ILE A 293 14.03 -16.92 -11.39
N ASP A 294 15.35 -16.77 -11.34
CA ASP A 294 16.27 -17.26 -12.37
C ASP A 294 16.87 -18.63 -12.04
N GLN A 295 16.69 -19.09 -10.81
CA GLN A 295 17.13 -20.37 -10.29
C GLN A 295 16.16 -20.88 -9.22
N PRO A 296 16.15 -22.19 -8.92
CA PRO A 296 15.34 -22.74 -7.84
C PRO A 296 15.60 -22.04 -6.51
N MET A 297 14.55 -21.73 -5.75
CA MET A 297 14.67 -21.06 -4.45
C MET A 297 13.56 -21.43 -3.48
N THR A 298 13.86 -21.28 -2.20
CA THR A 298 12.87 -21.33 -1.12
C THR A 298 12.35 -19.91 -0.90
N LEU A 299 11.04 -19.74 -1.02
CA LEU A 299 10.32 -18.49 -0.82
C LEU A 299 9.84 -18.36 0.63
N GLU A 300 9.97 -17.16 1.16
CA GLU A 300 9.23 -16.64 2.30
C GLU A 300 8.36 -15.47 1.82
N ALA A 301 7.08 -15.47 2.16
CA ALA A 301 6.15 -14.41 1.82
C ALA A 301 5.39 -13.95 3.06
N LEU A 302 5.39 -12.65 3.31
CA LEU A 302 4.72 -12.01 4.44
C LEU A 302 3.71 -10.99 3.91
N LEU A 303 2.46 -11.12 4.32
CA LEU A 303 1.40 -10.17 4.01
C LEU A 303 0.93 -9.52 5.31
N THR A 304 1.36 -8.27 5.54
CA THR A 304 1.10 -7.54 6.77
C THR A 304 -0.01 -6.51 6.55
N PRO A 305 -1.14 -6.57 7.27
CA PRO A 305 -2.15 -5.53 7.20
C PRO A 305 -1.65 -4.25 7.91
N LEU A 306 -1.88 -3.10 7.29
CA LEU A 306 -1.37 -1.79 7.71
C LEU A 306 -2.48 -0.73 7.81
N GLY A 307 -2.14 0.46 8.30
CA GLY A 307 -3.07 1.59 8.45
C GLY A 307 -2.97 2.32 9.78
N GLY A 308 -2.34 1.71 10.79
CA GLY A 308 -2.10 2.31 12.10
C GLY A 308 -3.31 2.29 13.04
N GLU A 309 -3.08 2.69 14.29
CA GLU A 309 -4.12 2.90 15.31
C GLU A 309 -4.11 4.38 15.69
N PHE A 310 -5.25 5.05 15.57
CA PHE A 310 -5.37 6.50 15.77
C PHE A 310 -6.71 6.87 16.41
N ARG A 311 -6.85 8.12 16.86
CA ARG A 311 -8.06 8.61 17.55
C ARG A 311 -8.76 9.70 16.74
N GLN A 312 -9.95 9.41 16.23
CA GLN A 312 -10.67 10.30 15.33
C GLN A 312 -12.19 10.21 15.51
N GLY A 313 -12.91 11.18 14.96
CA GLY A 313 -14.35 11.18 14.82
C GLY A 313 -14.83 12.17 13.75
N VAL A 314 -16.13 12.17 13.50
CA VAL A 314 -16.77 13.18 12.64
C VAL A 314 -16.62 14.58 13.26
N GLU A 315 -16.65 15.62 12.44
CA GLU A 315 -16.58 17.03 12.88
C GLU A 315 -17.61 17.35 13.98
N GLY A 316 -17.14 17.95 15.09
CA GLY A 316 -17.95 18.29 16.26
C GLY A 316 -18.48 17.08 17.04
N GLY A 317 -18.07 15.87 16.64
CA GLY A 317 -18.51 14.60 17.17
C GLY A 317 -17.65 14.06 18.33
N GLN A 318 -18.03 12.88 18.82
CA GLN A 318 -17.19 12.16 19.77
C GLN A 318 -16.09 11.41 19.02
N GLN A 319 -14.83 11.71 19.34
CA GLN A 319 -13.70 10.94 18.83
C GLN A 319 -13.45 9.67 19.65
N SER A 320 -12.94 8.63 19.01
CA SER A 320 -12.59 7.33 19.61
C SER A 320 -11.40 6.71 18.88
N THR A 321 -10.73 5.76 19.53
CA THR A 321 -9.67 4.97 18.88
C THR A 321 -10.26 4.13 17.75
N PHE A 322 -9.62 4.19 16.58
CA PHE A 322 -9.87 3.41 15.39
C PHE A 322 -8.59 2.66 15.03
N ASP A 323 -8.70 1.34 14.91
CA ASP A 323 -7.61 0.48 14.46
C ASP A 323 -7.84 0.13 12.99
N ALA A 324 -7.01 0.73 12.12
CA ALA A 324 -7.06 0.51 10.68
C ALA A 324 -6.26 -0.73 10.24
N ASN A 325 -5.48 -1.35 11.13
CA ASN A 325 -4.75 -2.57 10.80
C ASN A 325 -5.69 -3.79 10.73
N SER A 326 -6.87 -3.75 11.36
CA SER A 326 -7.76 -4.93 11.52
C SER A 326 -9.12 -4.79 10.83
N ARG A 327 -9.16 -4.17 9.64
CA ARG A 327 -10.41 -3.86 8.91
C ARG A 327 -10.88 -4.96 7.97
N ASN A 328 -9.95 -5.66 7.34
CA ASN A 328 -10.23 -6.77 6.43
C ASN A 328 -9.36 -7.97 6.81
N ASP A 329 -9.93 -9.16 6.65
CA ASP A 329 -9.23 -10.42 6.86
C ASP A 329 -8.60 -10.80 5.53
N LEU A 330 -7.28 -10.58 5.43
CA LEU A 330 -6.52 -10.75 4.20
C LEU A 330 -6.16 -12.21 3.99
N LEU A 331 -6.07 -12.62 2.73
CA LEU A 331 -5.68 -13.95 2.31
C LEU A 331 -4.57 -13.83 1.26
N LEU A 332 -3.48 -14.59 1.46
CA LEU A 332 -2.34 -14.66 0.54
C LEU A 332 -2.33 -16.01 -0.17
N THR A 333 -2.26 -16.01 -1.50
CA THR A 333 -2.07 -17.25 -2.28
C THR A 333 -0.89 -17.12 -3.24
N ILE A 334 0.00 -18.11 -3.24
CA ILE A 334 1.08 -18.22 -4.23
C ILE A 334 0.65 -19.21 -5.32
N PHE A 335 0.78 -18.78 -6.58
CA PHE A 335 0.50 -19.59 -7.76
C PHE A 335 1.76 -19.89 -8.55
N ASP A 336 1.78 -21.08 -9.16
CA ASP A 336 2.80 -21.51 -10.12
C ASP A 336 2.78 -20.64 -11.38
N SER A 337 3.80 -20.81 -12.21
CA SER A 337 4.04 -20.16 -13.50
C SER A 337 2.91 -20.20 -14.52
N ASN A 338 1.97 -21.14 -14.38
CA ASN A 338 0.77 -21.19 -15.20
C ASN A 338 -0.35 -20.25 -14.72
N GLY A 339 -0.16 -19.53 -13.60
CA GLY A 339 -1.11 -18.59 -13.01
C GLY A 339 -2.42 -19.20 -12.57
N THR A 340 -2.50 -20.52 -12.36
CA THR A 340 -3.77 -21.18 -11.96
C THR A 340 -3.58 -22.30 -10.95
N THR A 341 -2.38 -22.87 -10.87
CA THR A 341 -2.06 -23.91 -9.90
C THR A 341 -1.62 -23.24 -8.61
N VAL A 342 -2.46 -23.34 -7.58
CA VAL A 342 -2.12 -22.92 -6.22
C VAL A 342 -0.96 -23.77 -5.72
N MET A 343 0.12 -23.11 -5.32
CA MET A 343 1.27 -23.73 -4.67
C MET A 343 1.08 -23.76 -3.16
N GLU A 344 0.70 -22.61 -2.58
CA GLU A 344 0.45 -22.47 -1.15
C GLU A 344 -0.57 -21.35 -0.90
N LEU A 345 -1.30 -21.46 0.21
CA LEU A 345 -2.29 -20.48 0.65
C LEU A 345 -2.15 -20.24 2.15
N ALA A 346 -2.05 -18.97 2.55
CA ALA A 346 -2.08 -18.52 3.94
C ALA A 346 -3.37 -17.74 4.23
N ASN A 347 -4.10 -18.24 5.22
CA ASN A 347 -5.33 -17.67 5.79
C ASN A 347 -5.50 -18.23 7.22
N ASP A 348 -4.41 -18.23 7.97
CA ASP A 348 -4.33 -18.86 9.29
C ASP A 348 -4.65 -17.89 10.42
N THR A 349 -4.52 -16.60 10.17
CA THR A 349 -4.73 -15.56 11.16
C THR A 349 -6.08 -14.88 10.97
N ALA A 350 -6.37 -13.91 11.83
CA ALA A 350 -7.55 -13.08 11.71
C ALA A 350 -7.11 -11.64 11.38
N ALA A 351 -8.02 -10.86 10.80
CA ALA A 351 -7.84 -9.43 10.51
C ALA A 351 -6.98 -8.70 11.56
N GLY A 352 -5.92 -8.02 11.10
CA GLY A 352 -4.93 -7.35 11.95
C GLY A 352 -3.68 -8.15 12.27
N SER A 353 -3.60 -9.40 11.82
CA SER A 353 -2.39 -10.23 11.93
C SER A 353 -1.80 -10.50 10.55
N THR A 354 -0.49 -10.68 10.51
CA THR A 354 0.25 -11.01 9.29
C THR A 354 -0.04 -12.45 8.85
N GLU A 355 -0.34 -12.64 7.56
CA GLU A 355 -0.33 -13.95 6.93
C GLU A 355 1.09 -14.29 6.46
N GLU A 356 1.54 -15.52 6.68
CA GLU A 356 2.91 -15.95 6.35
C GLU A 356 2.94 -17.28 5.58
N ILE A 357 3.78 -17.34 4.55
CA ILE A 357 4.17 -18.56 3.86
C ILE A 357 5.67 -18.70 4.01
N ILE A 358 6.11 -19.73 4.73
CA ILE A 358 7.54 -19.95 5.04
C ILE A 358 7.98 -21.26 4.42
N GLY A 359 9.10 -21.23 3.69
CA GLY A 359 9.75 -22.45 3.23
C GLY A 359 9.13 -23.04 1.95
N LEU A 360 8.49 -22.23 1.10
CA LEU A 360 7.89 -22.72 -0.13
C LEU A 360 8.94 -22.90 -1.23
N ASP A 361 9.19 -24.14 -1.64
CA ASP A 361 10.17 -24.43 -2.68
C ASP A 361 9.63 -24.16 -4.10
N LEU A 362 10.21 -23.15 -4.73
CA LEU A 362 10.02 -22.83 -6.14
C LEU A 362 11.12 -23.53 -6.95
N THR A 363 10.80 -24.70 -7.49
CA THR A 363 11.80 -25.62 -8.06
C THR A 363 12.21 -25.32 -9.50
N THR A 364 11.55 -24.37 -10.19
CA THR A 364 11.78 -24.10 -11.61
C THR A 364 11.93 -22.61 -11.84
N ALA A 365 12.98 -22.22 -12.58
CA ALA A 365 13.13 -20.83 -13.02
C ALA A 365 11.92 -20.39 -13.85
N GLY A 366 11.37 -19.22 -13.54
CA GLY A 366 10.13 -18.77 -14.16
C GLY A 366 9.49 -17.60 -13.43
N THR A 367 8.33 -17.22 -13.92
CA THR A 367 7.44 -16.25 -13.27
C THR A 367 6.52 -16.99 -12.32
N TYR A 368 6.28 -16.42 -11.15
CA TYR A 368 5.29 -16.87 -10.16
C TYR A 368 4.37 -15.70 -9.82
N TYR A 369 3.25 -15.99 -9.16
CA TYR A 369 2.26 -14.98 -8.82
C TYR A 369 1.88 -15.03 -7.34
N ALA A 370 1.73 -13.86 -6.73
CA ALA A 370 1.14 -13.68 -5.42
C ALA A 370 -0.21 -12.98 -5.59
N GLU A 371 -1.27 -13.57 -5.08
CA GLU A 371 -2.62 -13.02 -5.08
C GLU A 371 -3.01 -12.64 -3.66
N ILE A 372 -3.52 -11.42 -3.50
CA ILE A 372 -4.05 -10.91 -2.25
C ILE A 372 -5.54 -10.66 -2.45
N SER A 373 -6.34 -11.08 -1.47
CA SER A 373 -7.77 -10.81 -1.43
C SER A 373 -8.22 -10.60 0.02
N GLY A 374 -9.46 -10.15 0.20
CA GLY A 374 -10.05 -9.99 1.53
C GLY A 374 -11.49 -10.47 1.61
N SER A 375 -11.96 -10.76 2.82
CA SER A 375 -13.32 -11.28 3.06
C SER A 375 -14.36 -10.22 3.46
N SER A 376 -13.93 -8.98 3.71
CA SER A 376 -14.76 -7.87 4.21
C SER A 376 -14.92 -6.77 3.16
N SER A 377 -16.01 -6.00 3.24
CA SER A 377 -16.23 -4.81 2.41
C SER A 377 -15.51 -3.56 2.94
N SER A 378 -14.53 -3.72 3.84
CA SER A 378 -13.77 -2.61 4.41
C SER A 378 -12.41 -2.52 3.75
N VAL A 379 -12.00 -1.29 3.45
CA VAL A 379 -10.65 -1.00 2.96
C VAL A 379 -9.62 -1.43 4.00
N GLN A 380 -8.60 -2.16 3.54
CA GLN A 380 -7.44 -2.58 4.29
C GLN A 380 -6.18 -2.35 3.46
N LEU A 381 -5.35 -1.41 3.91
CA LEU A 381 -3.98 -1.25 3.39
C LEU A 381 -3.15 -2.45 3.83
N TYR A 382 -2.12 -2.80 3.05
CA TYR A 382 -1.21 -3.87 3.39
C TYR A 382 0.18 -3.64 2.81
N GLU A 383 1.16 -4.37 3.34
CA GLU A 383 2.47 -4.57 2.74
C GLU A 383 2.64 -6.06 2.40
N LEU A 384 3.10 -6.35 1.18
CA LEU A 384 3.56 -7.68 0.77
C LEU A 384 5.08 -7.65 0.67
N VAL A 385 5.74 -8.56 1.38
CA VAL A 385 7.19 -8.79 1.29
C VAL A 385 7.45 -10.22 0.80
N LEU A 386 8.27 -10.36 -0.25
CA LEU A 386 8.73 -11.63 -0.80
C LEU A 386 10.25 -11.73 -0.64
N SER A 387 10.71 -12.75 0.08
CA SER A 387 12.13 -13.03 0.29
C SER A 387 12.51 -14.40 -0.27
N GLY A 388 13.67 -14.48 -0.91
CA GLY A 388 14.11 -15.69 -1.60
C GLY A 388 15.52 -16.12 -1.18
N LEU A 389 15.69 -17.40 -0.89
CA LEU A 389 17.01 -18.02 -0.73
C LEU A 389 17.18 -19.11 -1.77
N ALA A 390 18.27 -19.07 -2.53
CA ALA A 390 18.52 -20.08 -3.54
C ALA A 390 18.49 -21.48 -2.93
N LEU A 391 17.79 -22.40 -3.58
CA LEU A 391 17.88 -23.82 -3.29
C LEU A 391 19.24 -24.25 -3.78
N PHE A 392 20.16 -24.43 -2.84
CA PHE A 392 21.42 -25.10 -3.13
C PHE A 392 21.12 -26.57 -3.37
N ILE A 393 20.85 -26.95 -4.61
CA ILE A 393 21.02 -28.35 -5.00
C ILE A 393 22.53 -28.59 -5.04
N GLU A 394 23.08 -29.05 -3.93
CA GLU A 394 24.47 -29.49 -3.84
C GLU A 394 24.73 -30.48 -4.98
N SER A 395 25.70 -30.20 -5.84
CA SER A 395 25.94 -31.02 -7.02
C SER A 395 26.36 -32.44 -6.60
N GLY A 396 25.45 -33.40 -6.66
CA GLY A 396 25.68 -34.74 -6.11
C GLY A 396 24.64 -35.19 -5.10
N ASP A 397 23.80 -34.29 -4.59
CA ASP A 397 22.56 -34.62 -3.89
C ASP A 397 21.52 -35.02 -4.94
N PHE A 398 21.54 -36.30 -5.32
CA PHE A 398 20.72 -36.83 -6.38
C PHE A 398 19.32 -37.19 -5.89
N ASN A 399 19.14 -37.47 -4.59
CA ASN A 399 17.83 -37.76 -4.01
C ASN A 399 17.10 -36.50 -3.50
N GLY A 400 17.78 -35.36 -3.43
CA GLY A 400 17.25 -34.06 -3.06
C GLY A 400 16.97 -33.91 -1.57
N ASP A 401 17.66 -34.68 -0.70
CA ASP A 401 17.44 -34.65 0.74
C ASP A 401 18.32 -33.64 1.50
N GLY A 402 19.13 -32.87 0.75
CA GLY A 402 20.01 -31.83 1.26
C GLY A 402 21.36 -32.36 1.77
N ILE A 403 21.63 -33.66 1.67
CA ILE A 403 22.85 -34.30 2.14
C ILE A 403 23.44 -35.15 1.01
N VAL A 404 24.70 -34.90 0.64
CA VAL A 404 25.38 -35.75 -0.35
C VAL A 404 25.96 -36.99 0.34
N ASP A 405 25.21 -38.09 0.36
CA ASP A 405 25.59 -39.32 1.04
C ASP A 405 25.46 -40.60 0.19
N LEU A 406 25.38 -41.76 0.84
CA LEU A 406 25.30 -43.06 0.17
C LEU A 406 23.93 -43.34 -0.48
N ALA A 407 22.88 -42.62 -0.08
CA ALA A 407 21.57 -42.66 -0.71
C ALA A 407 21.65 -42.10 -2.14
N ASP A 408 22.36 -41.00 -2.36
CA ASP A 408 22.61 -40.44 -3.70
C ASP A 408 23.41 -41.38 -4.57
N TYR A 409 24.47 -41.98 -4.02
CA TYR A 409 25.25 -42.98 -4.73
C TYR A 409 24.38 -44.15 -5.19
N THR A 410 23.41 -44.54 -4.36
CA THR A 410 22.48 -45.62 -4.71
C THR A 410 21.61 -45.21 -5.88
N LEU A 411 21.12 -43.97 -5.91
CA LEU A 411 20.33 -43.45 -7.02
C LEU A 411 21.16 -43.35 -8.31
N TRP A 412 22.38 -42.82 -8.26
CA TRP A 412 23.31 -42.78 -9.39
C TRP A 412 23.60 -44.18 -9.93
N ARG A 413 23.94 -45.12 -9.05
CA ARG A 413 24.28 -46.49 -9.44
C ARG A 413 23.11 -47.17 -10.13
N ASP A 414 21.90 -46.99 -9.59
CA ASP A 414 20.70 -47.63 -10.11
C ASP A 414 20.22 -46.99 -11.42
N SER A 415 20.63 -45.75 -11.70
CA SER A 415 20.38 -45.02 -12.95
C SER A 415 21.56 -45.00 -13.94
N PHE A 416 22.69 -45.63 -13.62
CA PHE A 416 23.90 -45.59 -14.45
C PHE A 416 23.64 -46.06 -15.89
N GLY A 417 24.01 -45.22 -16.85
CA GLY A 417 23.78 -45.42 -18.28
C GLY A 417 22.39 -45.00 -18.77
N ALA A 418 21.54 -44.44 -17.90
CA ALA A 418 20.29 -43.83 -18.31
C ALA A 418 20.54 -42.57 -19.15
N THR A 419 19.65 -42.31 -20.11
CA THR A 419 19.71 -41.15 -21.00
C THR A 419 18.35 -40.48 -21.05
N GLY A 420 18.30 -39.14 -21.06
CA GLY A 420 17.06 -38.38 -21.12
C GLY A 420 17.16 -37.00 -20.49
N THR A 421 16.11 -36.20 -20.63
CA THR A 421 16.11 -34.80 -20.16
C THR A 421 15.66 -34.63 -18.70
N THR A 422 15.30 -35.72 -18.00
CA THR A 422 14.77 -35.71 -16.63
C THR A 422 15.44 -36.82 -15.81
N LEU A 423 16.74 -36.68 -15.55
CA LEU A 423 17.54 -37.66 -14.82
C LEU A 423 18.01 -37.05 -13.50
N ALA A 424 17.56 -37.60 -12.38
CA ALA A 424 17.91 -37.08 -11.05
C ALA A 424 19.41 -37.19 -10.73
N ALA A 425 20.11 -38.17 -11.31
CA ALA A 425 21.54 -38.40 -11.11
C ALA A 425 22.43 -37.87 -12.26
N ASP A 426 21.89 -37.01 -13.13
CA ASP A 426 22.63 -36.28 -14.16
C ASP A 426 23.13 -34.96 -13.56
N GLY A 427 24.24 -35.04 -12.82
CA GLY A 427 24.80 -33.92 -12.07
C GLY A 427 25.56 -32.92 -12.95
N ASN A 428 25.94 -33.30 -14.18
CA ASN A 428 26.60 -32.40 -15.14
C ASN A 428 25.64 -31.79 -16.17
N GLY A 429 24.38 -32.28 -16.23
CA GLY A 429 23.32 -31.80 -17.11
C GLY A 429 23.50 -32.18 -18.58
N ASP A 430 24.28 -33.23 -18.90
CA ASP A 430 24.56 -33.65 -20.28
C ASP A 430 23.56 -34.65 -20.85
N HIS A 431 22.51 -34.96 -20.07
CA HIS A 431 21.43 -35.90 -20.39
C HIS A 431 21.85 -37.37 -20.38
N VAL A 432 22.98 -37.71 -19.75
CA VAL A 432 23.48 -39.08 -19.56
C VAL A 432 23.97 -39.27 -18.12
N VAL A 433 23.44 -40.26 -17.39
CA VAL A 433 24.03 -40.64 -16.09
C VAL A 433 25.27 -41.50 -16.33
N ASP A 434 26.46 -40.96 -16.12
CA ASP A 434 27.73 -41.66 -16.34
C ASP A 434 28.79 -41.45 -15.24
N ALA A 435 30.06 -41.70 -15.57
CA ALA A 435 31.17 -41.60 -14.64
C ALA A 435 31.54 -40.14 -14.27
N LEU A 436 31.11 -39.16 -15.06
CA LEU A 436 31.27 -37.74 -14.78
C LEU A 436 30.35 -37.34 -13.62
N ASP A 437 29.10 -37.81 -13.58
CA ASP A 437 28.18 -37.54 -12.46
C ASP A 437 28.66 -38.21 -11.17
N TYR A 438 29.21 -39.41 -11.26
CA TYR A 438 29.88 -40.04 -10.12
C TYR A 438 31.03 -39.20 -9.58
N SER A 439 31.78 -38.56 -10.47
CA SER A 439 32.90 -37.70 -10.08
C SER A 439 32.40 -36.44 -9.38
N ILE A 440 31.24 -35.93 -9.77
CA ILE A 440 30.53 -34.83 -9.11
C ILE A 440 30.09 -35.26 -7.71
N TRP A 441 29.30 -36.32 -7.57
CA TRP A 441 28.89 -36.87 -6.27
C TRP A 441 30.09 -37.11 -5.35
N LYS A 442 31.14 -37.75 -5.87
CA LYS A 442 32.36 -38.04 -5.10
C LYS A 442 33.07 -36.78 -4.61
N SER A 443 33.01 -35.70 -5.39
CA SER A 443 33.62 -34.42 -5.01
C SER A 443 32.85 -33.69 -3.92
N GLN A 444 31.53 -33.94 -3.82
CA GLN A 444 30.65 -33.35 -2.82
C GLN A 444 30.29 -34.31 -1.67
N PHE A 445 30.73 -35.57 -1.68
CA PHE A 445 30.36 -36.54 -0.64
C PHE A 445 30.65 -36.02 0.78
N GLY A 446 29.62 -35.95 1.60
CA GLY A 446 29.63 -35.42 2.96
C GLY A 446 29.41 -33.91 3.06
N THR A 447 29.12 -33.20 1.97
CA THR A 447 28.52 -31.86 2.03
C THR A 447 27.04 -31.99 2.39
N SER A 448 26.53 -30.96 3.05
CA SER A 448 25.11 -30.81 3.34
C SER A 448 24.80 -29.33 3.25
N THR A 449 23.65 -28.98 2.67
CA THR A 449 23.18 -27.60 2.74
C THR A 449 23.00 -27.21 4.20
N GLY A 450 23.50 -26.03 4.57
CA GLY A 450 23.50 -25.53 5.95
C GLY A 450 22.12 -25.17 6.52
N LEU A 451 21.05 -25.82 6.06
CA LEU A 451 19.70 -25.71 6.61
C LEU A 451 19.47 -26.84 7.62
N GLY A 452 20.28 -26.83 8.68
CA GLY A 452 20.34 -27.87 9.68
C GLY A 452 20.25 -27.32 11.11
N GLY A 453 19.08 -26.80 11.48
CA GLY A 453 18.54 -26.96 12.82
C GLY A 453 19.09 -26.05 13.91
N MET A 454 18.16 -25.26 14.47
CA MET A 454 18.02 -25.06 15.91
C MET A 454 18.11 -26.45 16.59
N THR A 455 19.33 -26.92 16.86
CA THR A 455 19.53 -28.11 17.68
C THR A 455 19.36 -27.68 19.11
N ASP A 456 18.17 -27.94 19.66
CA ASP A 456 17.94 -28.03 21.09
C ASP A 456 19.08 -28.83 21.71
N THR A 457 19.94 -28.15 22.45
CA THR A 457 21.07 -28.74 23.17
C THR A 457 20.52 -29.57 24.32
N THR A 458 19.87 -30.69 24.02
CA THR A 458 19.61 -31.74 25.00
C THR A 458 20.94 -32.46 25.23
N VAL A 459 21.68 -31.92 26.19
CA VAL A 459 22.92 -32.48 26.71
C VAL A 459 22.65 -33.94 27.10
N VAL A 460 23.13 -34.88 26.31
CA VAL A 460 23.11 -36.30 26.62
C VAL A 460 23.94 -36.51 27.89
N PRO A 461 23.38 -37.00 29.01
CA PRO A 461 24.18 -37.25 30.21
C PRO A 461 25.12 -38.44 29.96
N GLU A 462 26.43 -38.20 30.00
CA GLU A 462 27.42 -39.28 29.91
C GLU A 462 27.35 -40.21 31.15
N PRO A 463 27.55 -41.53 30.98
CA PRO A 463 27.43 -42.49 32.06
C PRO A 463 28.64 -42.42 33.01
N ALA A 464 28.39 -42.00 34.25
CA ALA A 464 29.05 -42.37 35.52
C ALA A 464 30.51 -42.90 35.52
N GLY A 465 31.44 -42.28 34.78
CA GLY A 465 32.87 -42.63 34.81
C GLY A 465 33.64 -42.08 36.04
N GLY A 466 33.05 -41.12 36.78
CA GLY A 466 33.73 -40.40 37.87
C GLY A 466 33.59 -40.99 39.28
N MET A 467 32.76 -42.02 39.50
CA MET A 467 32.48 -42.55 40.86
C MET A 467 33.25 -43.81 41.25
N LEU A 468 34.19 -44.32 40.44
CA LEU A 468 34.94 -45.53 40.78
C LEU A 468 36.31 -45.31 41.45
N LEU A 469 36.72 -44.06 41.72
CA LEU A 469 38.03 -43.76 42.34
C LEU A 469 37.96 -43.19 43.77
N LEU A 470 36.77 -43.07 44.38
CA LEU A 470 36.60 -42.50 45.73
C LEU A 470 36.16 -43.49 46.83
N CYS A 471 35.88 -44.76 46.49
CA CYS A 471 35.48 -45.77 47.49
C CYS A 471 36.62 -46.61 48.10
N PHE A 472 37.89 -46.37 47.73
CA PHE A 472 39.03 -47.04 48.37
C PHE A 472 39.77 -46.19 49.42
N ALA A 473 39.37 -44.93 49.66
CA ALA A 473 40.06 -44.03 50.59
C ALA A 473 39.34 -43.81 51.95
N ALA A 474 38.13 -44.34 52.16
CA ALA A 474 37.34 -44.12 53.38
C ALA A 474 37.22 -45.35 54.30
N ALA A 475 38.05 -46.38 54.13
CA ALA A 475 38.07 -47.57 54.98
C ALA A 475 39.23 -47.62 55.99
N SER A 476 40.00 -46.54 56.16
CA SER A 476 41.23 -46.58 56.97
C SER A 476 41.41 -45.48 58.01
N LEU A 477 40.40 -44.66 58.34
CA LEU A 477 40.51 -43.69 59.45
C LEU A 477 39.14 -43.43 60.12
N ALA A 478 38.80 -44.20 61.16
CA ALA A 478 37.94 -43.82 62.31
C ALA A 478 37.29 -45.04 63.02
N MET A 479 38.09 -46.05 63.33
CA MET A 479 37.83 -46.91 64.49
C MET A 479 39.08 -46.82 65.35
N ILE A 480 39.06 -45.99 66.40
CA ILE A 480 39.86 -46.11 67.62
C ILE A 480 39.45 -44.98 68.60
N LYS A 481 39.10 -45.41 69.82
CA LYS A 481 38.99 -44.69 71.10
C LYS A 481 37.65 -44.08 71.54
N SER A 482 36.87 -44.98 72.16
CA SER A 482 36.20 -44.84 73.44
C SER A 482 37.06 -44.26 74.58
N ALA A 483 36.45 -43.48 75.49
CA ALA A 483 36.50 -43.64 76.97
C ALA A 483 35.92 -42.41 77.75
N THR A 484 35.00 -42.69 78.70
CA THR A 484 34.80 -42.09 80.06
C THR A 484 34.68 -40.56 80.23
N PHE A 485 33.76 -39.97 81.00
CA PHE A 485 33.01 -40.36 82.22
C PHE A 485 31.62 -39.69 82.17
#